data_AF-A0A4R4PBD6-F1
#
_entry.id   AF-A0A4R4PBD6-F1
#
_cell.length_a   1.000
_cell.length_b   1.000
_cell.length_c   1.000
_cell.angle_alpha   90.00
_cell.angle_beta   90.00
_cell.angle_gamma   90.00
#
_symmetry.space_group_name_H-M   'P 1'
#
loop_
_entity.id
_entity.type
_entity.pdbx_description
1 polymer ?
#
loop_
_entity_poly.entity_id
_entity_poly.type
_entity_poly.pdbx_seq_one_letter_code
_entity_poly.pdbx_strand_id
1 'polypeptide(L)'
;MLRTLAEDGAPAAPARPVRDLVAAIAEQERAAAPRWVWPSTARLYPRLLGAGVRVARCHDLELVESLLLGHAGRYGEPRSVRAAWARLRGEPVPPDRPPPEDEPAQAPLFDDGTGRAEPADDIAQVVAVHAAQQRAVAGLNGFALLAAAESAGALVAAEMGHDGLPWSAREHDALLTELLGPRPTGGLRPRKLQDLADR
;
A
#
# COMPACT_ATOMS: atom_id res chain seq x y z
N MET A 1 -18.07 -5.66 -2.13
CA MET A 1 -18.95 -5.05 -3.17
C MET A 1 -18.06 -4.51 -4.28
N LEU A 2 -18.60 -4.32 -5.49
CA LEU A 2 -17.93 -3.63 -6.59
C LEU A 2 -18.79 -2.46 -7.07
N ARG A 3 -18.16 -1.38 -7.53
CA ARG A 3 -18.85 -0.24 -8.13
C ARG A 3 -18.02 0.30 -9.29
N THR A 4 -18.67 0.49 -10.45
CA THR A 4 -18.04 1.10 -11.61
C THR A 4 -18.04 2.61 -11.47
N LEU A 5 -16.89 3.23 -11.74
CA LEU A 5 -16.70 4.68 -11.77
C LEU A 5 -16.42 5.13 -13.20
N ALA A 6 -16.84 6.35 -13.54
CA ALA A 6 -16.45 7.06 -14.75
C ALA A 6 -15.05 7.68 -14.59
N GLU A 7 -14.49 8.23 -15.67
CA GLU A 7 -13.15 8.83 -15.69
C GLU A 7 -13.00 10.02 -14.72
N ASP A 8 -14.08 10.77 -14.49
CA ASP A 8 -14.13 11.87 -13.53
C ASP A 8 -14.28 11.41 -12.06
N GLY A 9 -14.29 10.08 -11.83
CA GLY A 9 -14.47 9.46 -10.52
C GLY A 9 -15.93 9.39 -10.06
N ALA A 10 -16.89 9.89 -10.84
CA ALA A 10 -18.30 9.78 -10.51
C ALA A 10 -18.78 8.32 -10.66
N PRO A 11 -19.69 7.85 -9.79
CA PRO A 11 -20.21 6.51 -9.93
C PRO A 11 -21.08 6.33 -11.17
N ALA A 12 -20.64 5.48 -12.09
CA ALA A 12 -21.34 5.15 -13.34
C ALA A 12 -22.43 4.08 -13.17
N ALA A 13 -22.37 3.30 -12.08
CA ALA A 13 -23.37 2.29 -11.75
C ALA A 13 -23.59 2.18 -10.23
N PRO A 14 -24.71 1.58 -9.78
CA PRO A 14 -24.91 1.22 -8.38
C PRO A 14 -23.84 0.24 -7.88
N ALA A 15 -23.53 0.30 -6.58
CA ALA A 15 -22.67 -0.71 -5.96
C ALA A 15 -23.38 -2.07 -5.96
N ARG A 16 -22.70 -3.11 -6.43
CA ARG A 16 -23.23 -4.48 -6.46
C ARG A 16 -22.50 -5.37 -5.44
N PRO A 17 -23.22 -6.18 -4.65
CA PRO A 17 -22.59 -7.23 -3.86
C PRO A 17 -21.99 -8.28 -4.81
N VAL A 18 -20.88 -8.89 -4.39
CA VAL A 18 -20.23 -10.01 -5.07
C VAL A 18 -20.02 -11.11 -4.06
N ARG A 19 -20.33 -12.35 -4.44
CA ARG A 19 -20.18 -13.52 -3.56
C ARG A 19 -18.70 -13.86 -3.34
N ASP A 20 -17.94 -13.77 -4.42
CA ASP A 20 -16.49 -13.95 -4.43
C ASP A 20 -15.87 -12.70 -5.05
N LEU A 21 -15.17 -11.93 -4.21
CA LEU A 21 -14.52 -10.69 -4.64
C LEU A 21 -13.30 -10.97 -5.53
N VAL A 22 -12.55 -12.03 -5.25
CA VAL A 22 -11.35 -12.41 -6.00
C VAL A 22 -11.74 -12.84 -7.41
N ALA A 23 -12.72 -13.73 -7.53
CA ALA A 23 -13.22 -14.18 -8.83
C ALA A 23 -13.79 -13.01 -9.66
N ALA A 24 -14.54 -12.11 -9.02
CA ALA A 24 -15.08 -10.93 -9.68
C ALA A 24 -13.99 -9.97 -10.16
N ILE A 25 -12.92 -9.77 -9.39
CA ILE A 25 -11.76 -8.97 -9.79
C ILE A 25 -11.05 -9.62 -10.98
N ALA A 26 -10.78 -10.92 -10.91
CA ALA A 26 -10.10 -11.67 -11.98
C ALA A 26 -10.87 -11.65 -13.31
N GLU A 27 -12.20 -11.73 -13.26
CA GLU A 27 -13.06 -11.62 -14.44
C GLU A 27 -12.97 -10.22 -15.08
N GLN A 28 -13.09 -9.17 -14.28
CA GLN A 28 -13.04 -7.80 -14.77
C GLN A 28 -11.65 -7.42 -15.29
N GLU A 29 -10.59 -7.90 -14.63
CA GLU A 29 -9.22 -7.70 -15.07
C GLU A 29 -8.99 -8.31 -16.45
N ARG A 30 -9.42 -9.56 -16.67
CA ARG A 30 -9.31 -10.22 -17.98
C ARG A 30 -10.14 -9.54 -19.06
N ALA A 31 -11.30 -8.99 -18.70
CA ALA A 31 -12.21 -8.38 -19.67
C ALA A 31 -11.76 -6.97 -20.12
N ALA A 32 -11.23 -6.16 -19.20
CA ALA A 32 -11.00 -4.73 -19.47
C ALA A 32 -9.73 -4.13 -18.84
N ALA A 33 -9.00 -4.87 -18.00
CA ALA A 33 -7.85 -4.38 -17.23
C ALA A 33 -8.06 -2.96 -16.64
N PRO A 34 -9.14 -2.74 -15.86
CA PRO A 34 -9.50 -1.42 -15.37
C PRO A 34 -8.45 -0.88 -14.38
N ARG A 35 -8.53 0.41 -14.07
CA ARG A 35 -7.82 0.95 -12.89
C ARG A 35 -8.65 0.62 -11.65
N TRP A 36 -8.12 -0.22 -10.77
CA TRP A 36 -8.77 -0.56 -9.51
C TRP A 36 -8.66 0.57 -8.51
N VAL A 37 -9.74 0.92 -7.82
CA VAL A 37 -9.71 1.90 -6.72
C VAL A 37 -10.02 1.18 -5.42
N TRP A 38 -9.12 1.27 -4.46
CA TRP A 38 -9.28 0.63 -3.15
C TRP A 38 -8.62 1.44 -2.03
N PRO A 39 -8.99 1.18 -0.76
CA PRO A 39 -8.39 1.86 0.38
C PRO A 39 -6.86 1.72 0.46
N SER A 40 -6.35 0.50 0.30
CA SER A 40 -4.93 0.18 0.47
C SER A 40 -4.55 -1.08 -0.29
N THR A 41 -3.54 -0.96 -1.15
CA THR A 41 -2.92 -2.03 -1.94
C THR A 41 -2.30 -3.06 -1.00
N ALA A 42 -1.58 -2.59 0.03
CA ALA A 42 -0.93 -3.46 1.01
C ALA A 42 -1.91 -4.38 1.76
N ARG A 43 -3.17 -3.96 1.93
CA ARG A 43 -4.20 -4.79 2.58
C ARG A 43 -4.92 -5.76 1.65
N LEU A 44 -5.17 -5.34 0.40
CA LEU A 44 -6.03 -6.10 -0.51
C LEU A 44 -5.24 -6.96 -1.50
N TYR A 45 -4.16 -6.43 -2.06
CA TYR A 45 -3.47 -7.07 -3.18
C TYR A 45 -2.74 -8.37 -2.81
N PRO A 46 -2.12 -8.52 -1.62
CA PRO A 46 -1.53 -9.81 -1.23
C PRO A 46 -2.53 -10.98 -1.24
N ARG A 47 -3.81 -10.73 -0.89
CA ARG A 47 -4.87 -11.76 -0.98
C ARG A 47 -5.21 -12.13 -2.41
N LEU A 48 -5.14 -11.18 -3.34
CA LEU A 48 -5.34 -11.45 -4.78
C LEU A 48 -4.17 -12.26 -5.34
N LEU A 49 -2.94 -11.88 -5.00
CA LEU A 49 -1.72 -12.60 -5.39
C LEU A 49 -1.72 -14.04 -4.88
N GLY A 50 -2.09 -14.26 -3.61
CA GLY A 50 -2.24 -15.61 -3.04
C GLY A 50 -3.28 -16.48 -3.75
N ALA A 51 -4.23 -15.88 -4.45
CA ALA A 51 -5.21 -16.57 -5.29
C ALA A 51 -4.83 -16.61 -6.79
N GLY A 52 -3.61 -16.20 -7.15
CA GLY A 52 -3.10 -16.18 -8.53
C GLY A 52 -3.64 -15.04 -9.39
N VAL A 53 -4.20 -13.99 -8.79
CA VAL A 53 -4.78 -12.84 -9.51
C VAL A 53 -3.84 -11.65 -9.42
N ARG A 54 -3.31 -11.21 -10.58
CA ARG A 54 -2.56 -9.95 -10.73
C ARG A 54 -3.42 -8.91 -11.41
N VAL A 55 -3.25 -7.65 -11.03
CA VAL A 55 -3.93 -6.51 -11.69
C VAL A 55 -2.91 -5.54 -12.27
N ALA A 56 -3.22 -4.96 -13.42
CA ALA A 56 -2.28 -4.09 -14.12
C ALA A 56 -2.17 -2.69 -13.49
N ARG A 57 -3.27 -2.16 -12.93
CA ARG A 57 -3.36 -0.76 -12.49
C ARG A 57 -4.24 -0.61 -11.25
N CYS A 58 -3.79 0.22 -10.31
CA CYS A 58 -4.62 0.65 -9.19
C CYS A 58 -4.52 2.17 -8.94
N HIS A 59 -5.38 2.65 -8.05
CA HIS A 59 -5.34 3.92 -7.36
C HIS A 59 -5.50 3.62 -5.87
N ASP A 60 -4.40 3.76 -5.14
CA ASP A 60 -4.36 3.50 -3.71
C ASP A 60 -4.73 4.77 -2.93
N LEU A 61 -5.90 4.77 -2.28
CA LEU A 61 -6.40 5.98 -1.62
C LEU A 61 -5.51 6.44 -0.46
N GLU A 62 -4.94 5.53 0.31
CA GLU A 62 -4.07 5.87 1.44
C GLU A 62 -2.74 6.45 1.00
N LEU A 63 -2.13 5.87 -0.05
CA LEU A 63 -0.88 6.41 -0.59
C LEU A 63 -1.10 7.78 -1.24
N VAL A 64 -2.18 7.95 -2.00
CA VAL A 64 -2.50 9.25 -2.60
C VAL A 64 -2.86 10.29 -1.54
N GLU A 65 -3.55 9.90 -0.46
CA GLU A 65 -3.83 10.79 0.67
C GLU A 65 -2.52 11.21 1.36
N SER A 66 -1.57 10.28 1.57
CA SER A 66 -0.23 10.60 2.08
C SER A 66 0.47 11.68 1.27
N LEU A 67 0.45 11.55 -0.07
CA LEU A 67 1.08 12.52 -0.95
C LEU A 67 0.39 13.89 -0.85
N LEU A 68 -0.94 13.92 -0.82
CA LEU A 68 -1.71 15.16 -0.73
C LEU A 68 -1.49 15.86 0.61
N LEU A 69 -1.46 15.10 1.71
CA LEU A 69 -1.11 15.60 3.04
C LEU A 69 0.31 16.14 3.07
N GLY A 70 1.28 15.43 2.49
CA GLY A 70 2.66 15.90 2.37
C GLY A 70 2.76 17.21 1.58
N HIS A 71 2.07 17.31 0.45
CA HIS A 71 1.99 18.53 -0.35
C HIS A 71 1.39 19.71 0.42
N ALA A 72 0.41 19.45 1.29
CA ALA A 72 -0.22 20.46 2.14
C ALA A 72 0.58 20.78 3.42
N GLY A 73 1.79 20.24 3.61
CA GLY A 73 2.60 20.45 4.82
C GLY A 73 2.07 19.72 6.07
N ARG A 74 1.23 18.70 5.88
CA ARG A 74 0.53 17.92 6.92
C ARG A 74 1.04 16.48 6.98
N TYR A 75 2.32 16.29 6.67
CA TYR A 75 2.94 14.98 6.65
C TYR A 75 2.81 14.29 8.02
N GLY A 76 2.47 12.99 8.01
CA GLY A 76 2.26 12.19 9.22
C GLY A 76 0.86 12.25 9.81
N GLU A 77 -0.05 13.06 9.26
CA GLU A 77 -1.46 12.98 9.64
C GLU A 77 -2.13 11.68 9.19
N PRO A 78 -3.22 11.25 9.85
CA PRO A 78 -3.99 10.08 9.43
C PRO A 78 -4.50 10.18 7.99
N ARG A 79 -4.23 9.12 7.21
CA ARG A 79 -4.41 9.00 5.76
C ARG A 79 -5.42 7.94 5.33
N SER A 80 -5.95 7.14 6.26
CA SER A 80 -6.98 6.13 5.98
C SER A 80 -8.21 6.75 5.31
N VAL A 81 -8.98 5.93 4.57
CA VAL A 81 -10.24 6.38 3.95
C VAL A 81 -11.18 6.99 4.99
N ARG A 82 -11.24 6.44 6.19
CA ARG A 82 -12.02 6.99 7.32
C ARG A 82 -11.50 8.36 7.77
N ALA A 83 -10.18 8.53 7.87
CA ALA A 83 -9.57 9.81 8.22
C ALA A 83 -9.83 10.88 7.16
N ALA A 84 -9.58 10.56 5.89
CA ALA A 84 -9.88 11.43 4.76
C ALA A 84 -11.37 11.79 4.70
N TRP A 85 -12.26 10.83 4.92
CA TRP A 85 -13.70 11.04 4.95
C TRP A 85 -14.16 11.94 6.11
N ALA A 86 -13.62 11.76 7.31
CA ALA A 86 -13.89 12.65 8.45
C ALA A 86 -13.42 14.08 8.15
N ARG A 87 -12.21 14.22 7.59
CA ARG A 87 -11.62 15.50 7.17
C ARG A 87 -12.49 16.23 6.13
N LEU A 88 -13.03 15.51 5.14
CA LEU A 88 -13.95 16.06 4.13
C LEU A 88 -15.24 16.62 4.72
N ARG A 89 -15.66 16.14 5.89
CA ARG A 89 -16.88 16.57 6.58
C ARG A 89 -16.61 17.53 7.74
N GLY A 90 -15.36 17.90 8.00
CA GLY A 90 -14.98 18.72 9.15
C GLY A 90 -15.19 18.03 10.50
N GLU A 91 -15.19 16.69 10.52
CA GLU A 91 -15.36 15.90 11.73
C GLU A 91 -14.00 15.55 12.38
N PRO A 92 -13.99 15.13 13.66
CA PRO A 92 -12.78 14.63 14.31
C PRO A 92 -12.14 13.49 13.51
N VAL A 93 -10.86 13.66 13.16
CA VAL A 93 -10.10 12.70 12.34
C VAL A 93 -9.70 11.51 13.21
N PRO A 94 -10.18 10.29 12.94
CA PRO A 94 -9.72 9.10 13.66
C PRO A 94 -8.24 8.81 13.35
N PRO A 95 -7.50 8.21 14.29
CA PRO A 95 -6.15 7.72 14.00
C PRO A 95 -6.21 6.62 12.94
N ASP A 96 -5.13 6.48 12.19
CA ASP A 96 -4.98 5.35 11.28
C ASP A 96 -4.85 4.04 12.03
N ARG A 97 -5.20 2.95 11.35
CA ARG A 97 -4.91 1.62 11.85
C ARG A 97 -3.39 1.45 11.92
N PRO A 98 -2.85 0.87 13.01
CA PRO A 98 -1.47 0.41 12.98
C PRO A 98 -1.27 -0.52 11.78
N PRO A 99 -0.09 -0.51 11.13
CA PRO A 99 0.21 -1.50 10.11
C PRO A 99 -0.02 -2.90 10.70
N PRO A 100 -0.51 -3.86 9.89
CA PRO A 100 -0.53 -5.25 10.34
C PRO A 100 0.89 -5.60 10.80
N GLU A 101 1.02 -5.98 12.07
CA GLU A 101 2.29 -6.53 12.54
C GLU A 101 2.59 -7.75 11.67
N ASP A 102 3.84 -7.91 11.24
CA ASP A 102 4.27 -9.19 10.68
C ASP A 102 3.90 -10.24 11.72
N GLU A 103 3.02 -11.20 11.38
CA GLU A 103 2.71 -12.28 12.30
C GLU A 103 4.05 -12.88 12.71
N PRO A 104 4.41 -12.85 14.00
CA PRO A 104 5.68 -13.38 14.44
C PRO A 104 5.73 -14.84 13.98
N ALA A 105 6.90 -15.30 13.50
CA ALA A 105 7.08 -16.67 13.00
C ALA A 105 6.67 -17.75 14.02
N GLN A 106 6.45 -17.37 15.29
CA GLN A 106 5.79 -18.14 16.32
C GLN A 106 4.62 -17.34 16.89
N ALA A 107 3.43 -17.94 16.89
CA ALA A 107 2.26 -17.38 17.57
C ALA A 107 2.56 -17.17 19.07
N PRO A 108 2.22 -16.02 19.65
CA PRO A 108 2.40 -15.79 21.08
C PRO A 108 1.57 -16.80 21.89
N LEU A 109 2.16 -17.39 22.92
CA LEU A 109 1.55 -18.45 23.76
C LEU A 109 0.23 -18.02 24.46
N PHE A 110 -0.04 -16.71 24.53
CA PHE A 110 -1.21 -16.14 25.20
C PHE A 110 -2.03 -15.21 24.30
N ASP A 111 -1.87 -15.29 22.97
CA ASP A 111 -2.76 -14.59 22.05
C ASP A 111 -4.04 -15.41 21.90
N ASP A 112 -5.18 -14.80 22.17
CA ASP A 112 -6.49 -15.47 22.10
C ASP A 112 -6.99 -15.60 20.65
N GLY A 113 -6.23 -15.13 19.65
CA GLY A 113 -6.52 -15.32 18.23
C GLY A 113 -7.85 -14.67 17.81
N THR A 114 -8.45 -13.87 18.68
CA THR A 114 -9.71 -13.19 18.46
C THR A 114 -9.49 -11.75 18.03
N GLY A 115 -8.62 -11.56 17.02
CA GLY A 115 -8.60 -10.33 16.25
C GLY A 115 -9.98 -10.12 15.63
N ARG A 116 -10.82 -9.32 16.31
CA ARG A 116 -12.18 -9.01 15.87
C ARG A 116 -12.09 -8.53 14.43
N ALA A 117 -12.75 -9.25 13.52
CA ALA A 117 -12.77 -8.89 12.11
C ALA A 117 -13.34 -7.47 11.98
N GLU A 118 -12.44 -6.52 11.83
CA GLU A 118 -12.80 -5.12 11.74
C GLU A 118 -13.67 -4.88 10.49
N PRO A 119 -14.64 -3.96 10.55
CA PRO A 119 -15.51 -3.69 9.42
C PRO A 119 -14.69 -3.30 8.19
N ALA A 120 -15.09 -3.82 7.03
CA ALA A 120 -14.53 -3.37 5.76
C ALA A 120 -14.80 -1.87 5.56
N ASP A 121 -13.90 -1.20 4.84
CA ASP A 121 -14.09 0.19 4.45
C ASP A 121 -15.40 0.34 3.64
N ASP A 122 -16.20 1.34 3.97
CA ASP A 122 -17.47 1.61 3.31
C ASP A 122 -17.22 2.08 1.88
N ILE A 123 -17.81 1.39 0.90
CA ILE A 123 -17.66 1.70 -0.53
C ILE A 123 -18.13 3.13 -0.86
N ALA A 124 -19.09 3.70 -0.12
CA ALA A 124 -19.51 5.08 -0.31
C ALA A 124 -18.42 6.07 0.13
N GLN A 125 -17.71 5.79 1.22
CA GLN A 125 -16.57 6.61 1.67
C GLN A 125 -15.40 6.51 0.69
N VAL A 126 -15.09 5.30 0.21
CA VAL A 126 -14.06 5.06 -0.83
C VAL A 126 -14.34 5.91 -2.07
N VAL A 127 -15.58 5.89 -2.57
CA VAL A 127 -15.98 6.67 -3.75
C VAL A 127 -15.87 8.17 -3.50
N ALA A 128 -16.34 8.64 -2.34
CA ALA A 128 -16.31 10.07 -2.02
C ALA A 128 -14.88 10.62 -1.84
N VAL A 129 -14.03 9.86 -1.16
CA VAL A 129 -12.60 10.18 -0.99
C VAL A 129 -11.89 10.17 -2.34
N HIS A 130 -12.10 9.13 -3.17
CA HIS A 130 -11.55 9.08 -4.51
C HIS A 130 -11.91 10.32 -5.34
N ALA A 131 -13.20 10.70 -5.36
CA ALA A 131 -13.66 11.87 -6.11
C ALA A 131 -13.05 13.18 -5.56
N ALA A 132 -12.83 13.29 -4.25
CA ALA A 132 -12.15 14.44 -3.67
C ALA A 132 -10.67 14.50 -4.05
N GLN A 133 -9.97 13.36 -4.05
CA GLN A 133 -8.59 13.27 -4.49
C GLN A 133 -8.46 13.63 -5.98
N GLN A 134 -9.34 13.14 -6.85
CA GLN A 134 -9.34 13.52 -8.27
C GLN A 134 -9.46 15.05 -8.46
N ARG A 135 -10.35 15.71 -7.72
CA ARG A 135 -10.48 17.18 -7.76
C ARG A 135 -9.23 17.90 -7.25
N ALA A 136 -8.64 17.43 -6.16
CA ALA A 136 -7.42 18.02 -5.61
C ALA A 136 -6.24 17.86 -6.58
N VAL A 137 -6.06 16.66 -7.12
CA VAL A 137 -4.98 16.31 -8.04
C VAL A 137 -5.08 17.08 -9.37
N ALA A 138 -6.28 17.31 -9.88
CA ALA A 138 -6.50 18.10 -11.10
C ALA A 138 -5.94 19.53 -11.00
N GLY A 139 -5.83 20.09 -9.80
CA GLY A 139 -5.24 21.41 -9.55
C GLY A 139 -3.71 21.42 -9.42
N LEU A 140 -3.05 20.26 -9.44
CA LEU A 140 -1.63 20.11 -9.11
C LEU A 140 -0.84 19.53 -10.29
N ASN A 141 0.08 20.31 -10.85
CA ASN A 141 0.87 19.90 -12.01
C ASN A 141 1.73 18.67 -11.69
N GLY A 142 1.69 17.65 -12.55
CA GLY A 142 2.44 16.40 -12.40
C GLY A 142 1.94 15.45 -11.31
N PHE A 143 0.98 15.87 -10.48
CA PHE A 143 0.56 15.09 -9.31
C PHE A 143 -0.19 13.81 -9.69
N ALA A 144 -0.95 13.85 -10.80
CA ALA A 144 -1.62 12.66 -11.32
C ALA A 144 -0.61 11.55 -11.69
N LEU A 145 0.53 11.92 -12.26
CA LEU A 145 1.61 10.98 -12.57
C LEU A 145 2.25 10.44 -11.29
N LEU A 146 2.50 11.30 -10.29
CA LEU A 146 3.05 10.89 -9.01
C LEU A 146 2.11 9.90 -8.28
N ALA A 147 0.82 10.19 -8.23
CA ALA A 147 -0.20 9.32 -7.65
C ALA A 147 -0.26 7.95 -8.34
N ALA A 148 -0.18 7.94 -9.68
CA ALA A 148 -0.16 6.71 -10.47
C ALA A 148 1.14 5.92 -10.25
N ALA A 149 2.30 6.59 -10.18
CA ALA A 149 3.60 5.96 -9.93
C ALA A 149 3.67 5.35 -8.53
N GLU A 150 3.19 6.07 -7.51
CA GLU A 150 3.13 5.58 -6.12
C GLU A 150 2.22 4.34 -6.01
N SER A 151 1.03 4.40 -6.63
CA SER A 151 0.10 3.26 -6.67
C SER A 151 0.69 2.05 -7.40
N ALA A 152 1.37 2.27 -8.54
CA ALA A 152 2.04 1.19 -9.28
C ALA A 152 3.23 0.61 -8.50
N GLY A 153 4.00 1.45 -7.81
CA GLY A 153 5.08 1.02 -6.93
C GLY A 153 4.59 0.10 -5.82
N ALA A 154 3.40 0.35 -5.27
CA ALA A 154 2.79 -0.52 -4.27
C ALA A 154 2.38 -1.90 -4.83
N LEU A 155 1.88 -1.97 -6.07
CA LEU A 155 1.63 -3.26 -6.74
C LEU A 155 2.93 -4.04 -6.91
N VAL A 156 3.97 -3.38 -7.43
CA VAL A 156 5.29 -3.98 -7.64
C VAL A 156 5.90 -4.47 -6.32
N ALA A 157 5.83 -3.67 -5.26
CA ALA A 157 6.32 -4.06 -3.94
C ALA A 157 5.60 -5.29 -3.39
N ALA A 158 4.28 -5.38 -3.56
CA ALA A 158 3.51 -6.54 -3.15
C ALA A 158 3.85 -7.79 -4.00
N GLU A 159 4.06 -7.64 -5.31
CA GLU A 159 4.50 -8.73 -6.19
C GLU A 159 5.90 -9.23 -5.82
N MET A 160 6.85 -8.32 -5.57
CA MET A 160 8.18 -8.66 -5.07
C MET A 160 8.11 -9.40 -3.72
N GLY A 161 7.18 -9.01 -2.85
CA GLY A 161 6.93 -9.70 -1.58
C GLY A 161 6.33 -11.10 -1.76
N HIS A 162 5.47 -11.29 -2.77
CA HIS A 162 4.82 -12.56 -3.05
C HIS A 162 5.74 -13.56 -3.80
N ASP A 163 6.36 -13.11 -4.89
CA ASP A 163 7.25 -13.92 -5.71
C ASP A 163 8.61 -14.14 -5.02
N GLY A 164 8.96 -13.25 -4.11
CA GLY A 164 10.30 -13.11 -3.57
C GLY A 164 11.24 -12.42 -4.56
N LEU A 165 12.38 -11.98 -4.05
CA LEU A 165 13.49 -11.54 -4.89
C LEU A 165 14.50 -12.68 -5.04
N PRO A 166 15.16 -12.83 -6.20
CA PRO A 166 16.27 -13.77 -6.36
C PRO A 166 17.46 -13.30 -5.53
N TRP A 167 17.39 -13.53 -4.23
CA TRP A 167 18.40 -13.13 -3.26
C TRP A 167 19.51 -14.19 -3.21
N SER A 168 20.72 -13.77 -3.58
CA SER A 168 21.91 -14.60 -3.37
C SER A 168 22.65 -14.11 -2.13
N ALA A 169 22.60 -14.91 -1.06
CA ALA A 169 23.38 -14.64 0.15
C ALA A 169 24.88 -14.49 -0.15
N ARG A 170 25.39 -15.20 -1.17
CA ARG A 170 26.79 -15.13 -1.60
C ARG A 170 27.12 -13.78 -2.23
N GLU A 171 26.27 -13.28 -3.14
CA GLU A 171 26.49 -11.98 -3.78
C GLU A 171 26.37 -10.84 -2.76
N HIS A 172 25.40 -10.94 -1.84
CA HIS A 172 25.28 -9.99 -0.76
C HIS A 172 26.52 -9.97 0.15
N ASP A 173 27.04 -11.14 0.53
CA ASP A 173 28.26 -11.24 1.33
C ASP A 173 29.48 -10.68 0.60
N ALA A 174 29.58 -10.90 -0.71
CA ALA A 174 30.63 -10.33 -1.56
C ALA A 174 30.55 -8.80 -1.60
N LEU A 175 29.37 -8.22 -1.83
CA LEU A 175 29.16 -6.77 -1.84
C LEU A 175 29.46 -6.13 -0.47
N LEU A 176 29.00 -6.74 0.62
CA LEU A 176 29.32 -6.26 1.97
C LEU A 176 30.82 -6.32 2.25
N THR A 177 31.47 -7.40 1.84
CA THR A 177 32.93 -7.56 1.99
C THR A 177 33.69 -6.53 1.17
N GLU A 178 33.23 -6.23 -0.04
CA GLU A 178 33.80 -5.18 -0.89
C GLU A 178 33.64 -3.80 -0.25
N LEU A 179 32.44 -3.44 0.21
CA LEU A 179 32.15 -2.10 0.74
C LEU A 179 32.74 -1.87 2.14
N LEU A 180 32.74 -2.89 3.00
CA LEU A 180 33.04 -2.75 4.43
C LEU A 180 34.34 -3.46 4.86
N GLY A 181 34.90 -4.31 4.00
CA GLY A 181 35.98 -5.25 4.35
C GLY A 181 35.43 -6.58 4.87
N PRO A 182 36.32 -7.54 5.18
CA PRO A 182 35.91 -8.86 5.67
C PRO A 182 35.03 -8.76 6.92
N ARG A 183 34.08 -9.70 7.05
CA ARG A 183 33.15 -9.72 8.19
C ARG A 183 33.93 -9.70 9.52
N PRO A 184 33.68 -8.71 10.39
CA PRO A 184 34.39 -8.60 11.66
C PRO A 184 33.95 -9.69 12.64
N THR A 185 34.85 -10.10 13.53
CA THR A 185 34.52 -10.96 14.66
C THR A 185 33.89 -10.14 15.78
N GLY A 186 32.74 -10.58 16.30
CA GLY A 186 32.14 -10.14 17.58
C GLY A 186 32.16 -8.65 17.90
N GLY A 187 31.09 -7.92 17.54
CA GLY A 187 30.87 -6.52 17.97
C GLY A 187 31.85 -5.47 17.46
N LEU A 188 32.94 -5.89 16.79
CA LEU A 188 33.93 -5.00 16.21
C LEU A 188 33.38 -4.30 14.96
N ARG A 189 33.84 -3.07 14.73
CA ARG A 189 33.50 -2.28 13.55
C ARG A 189 34.16 -2.91 12.30
N PRO A 190 33.47 -2.92 11.14
CA PRO A 190 34.09 -3.32 9.88
C PRO A 190 35.33 -2.49 9.55
N ARG A 191 36.36 -3.15 9.00
CA ARG A 191 37.70 -2.58 8.83
C ARG A 191 37.70 -1.25 8.07
N LYS A 192 36.97 -1.15 6.95
CA LYS A 192 36.96 0.08 6.15
C LYS A 192 36.30 1.26 6.88
N LEU A 193 35.33 0.99 7.76
CA LEU A 193 34.73 2.02 8.60
C LEU A 193 35.66 2.44 9.75
N GLN A 194 36.45 1.50 10.30
CA GLN A 194 37.47 1.81 11.29
C GLN A 194 38.57 2.68 10.68
N ASP A 195 39.08 2.31 9.51
CA ASP A 195 40.10 3.08 8.77
C ASP A 195 39.63 4.49 8.38
N LEU A 196 38.32 4.73 8.26
CA LEU A 196 37.75 6.07 8.04
C LEU A 196 37.63 6.87 9.34
N ALA A 197 37.32 6.22 10.46
CA ALA A 197 37.21 6.87 11.76
C ALA A 197 38.56 7.29 12.34
N ASP A 198 39.63 6.59 11.96
CA ASP A 198 41.00 6.85 12.42
C ASP A 198 41.73 7.95 11.59
N ARG A 199 41.05 8.56 10.62
CA ARG A 199 41.54 9.70 9.82
C ARG A 199 41.07 11.03 10.40
#